data_AF-A0AAN3CUJ0-F1
#
_entry.id   AF-A0AAN3CUJ0-F1
#
_cell.length_a   1.000
_cell.length_b   1.000
_cell.length_c   1.000
_cell.angle_alpha   90.00
_cell.angle_beta   90.00
_cell.angle_gamma   90.00
#
_symmetry.space_group_name_H-M   'P 1'
#
loop_
_entity.id
_entity.type
_entity.pdbx_description
1 polymer ?
#
loop_
_entity_poly.entity_id
_entity_poly.type
_entity_poly.pdbx_seq_one_letter_code
_entity_poly.pdbx_strand_id
1 'polypeptide(L)'
;MGTFFSKWGKWILVLGLVFSVFSVSTAGQAAAKETVINKQMVTTASLNVRSTNSTSGKVIGWLKNNTKFKAIAKTSNNWYRFSFKGKNGYVSGKYVKAATATPTPKPSTPKIVQMNVPLIVQRPQLPTGCEITNIAMMLRYVGKNVDKVKLAKEMKRHKSNPNYGFVGNPFSKSGWTIYPPALVNQVKKYTGSAKNMTGTNLAGIKNQLNKKRPVVAWVSKFHGFSVHAITITGYDKNNFYYNDSWSGQKNARISQSYFNTCWSKQAKRAISY
;
A
#
# COMPACT_ATOMS: atom_id res chain seq x y z
N MET A 1 -35.16 86.04 12.54
CA MET A 1 -35.49 85.04 11.49
C MET A 1 -34.31 85.06 10.51
N GLY A 2 -33.44 84.07 10.32
CA GLY A 2 -33.47 82.64 10.60
C GLY A 2 -33.02 81.92 9.32
N THR A 3 -31.73 81.58 9.20
CA THR A 3 -31.08 80.71 8.17
C THR A 3 -29.79 80.18 8.84
N PHE A 4 -29.41 78.90 8.99
CA PHE A 4 -29.48 77.62 8.25
C PHE A 4 -28.58 77.55 6.99
N PHE A 5 -27.32 77.11 7.12
CA PHE A 5 -26.80 75.81 6.63
C PHE A 5 -25.24 75.69 6.70
N SER A 6 -24.80 74.51 7.14
CA SER A 6 -23.56 73.71 6.93
C SER A 6 -22.30 74.23 6.19
N LYS A 7 -21.09 73.88 6.66
CA LYS A 7 -20.24 72.69 6.33
C LYS A 7 -18.74 72.93 6.63
N TRP A 8 -18.11 71.92 7.26
CA TRP A 8 -16.73 71.41 7.11
C TRP A 8 -15.49 72.19 7.61
N GLY A 9 -14.62 71.48 8.35
CA GLY A 9 -13.21 71.85 8.56
C GLY A 9 -12.55 71.17 9.77
N LYS A 10 -11.60 70.25 9.52
CA LYS A 10 -10.76 69.50 10.49
C LYS A 10 -9.87 70.43 11.35
N TRP A 11 -9.58 70.10 12.62
CA TRP A 11 -8.28 70.34 13.28
C TRP A 11 -8.02 69.33 14.41
N ILE A 12 -6.76 68.88 14.54
CA ILE A 12 -6.20 67.98 15.56
C ILE A 12 -5.62 68.84 16.70
N LEU A 13 -5.70 68.39 17.97
CA LEU A 13 -4.68 68.63 19.01
C LEU A 13 -4.86 67.70 20.24
N VAL A 14 -3.74 67.39 20.88
CA VAL A 14 -3.45 66.33 21.87
C VAL A 14 -3.24 66.94 23.28
N LEU A 15 -3.25 66.10 24.34
CA LEU A 15 -2.82 66.26 25.77
C LEU A 15 -4.02 66.27 26.75
N GLY A 16 -4.10 65.53 27.87
CA GLY A 16 -3.24 64.64 28.68
C GLY A 16 -3.91 64.41 30.07
N LEU A 17 -3.38 63.48 30.91
CA LEU A 17 -3.76 63.08 32.32
C LEU A 17 -4.89 62.01 32.46
N VAL A 18 -4.74 60.74 32.90
CA VAL A 18 -3.94 59.91 33.86
C VAL A 18 -4.66 59.62 35.21
N PHE A 19 -4.49 58.37 35.70
CA PHE A 19 -4.94 57.67 36.95
C PHE A 19 -6.18 56.77 36.78
N SER A 20 -6.25 55.50 37.24
CA SER A 20 -5.29 54.55 37.83
C SER A 20 -5.98 53.18 37.77
N VAL A 21 -5.32 52.14 37.25
CA VAL A 21 -5.77 50.75 37.45
C VAL A 21 -4.68 49.98 38.17
N PHE A 22 -4.92 49.71 39.45
CA PHE A 22 -4.30 48.61 40.17
C PHE A 22 -4.61 47.32 39.41
N SER A 23 -3.62 46.77 38.72
CA SER A 23 -3.68 45.38 38.25
C SER A 23 -2.88 44.53 39.22
N VAL A 24 -3.62 43.73 39.99
CA VAL A 24 -3.11 42.61 40.78
C VAL A 24 -2.22 41.76 39.88
N SER A 25 -0.94 41.67 40.22
CA SER A 25 0.01 40.78 39.57
C SER A 25 -0.31 39.33 39.93
N THR A 26 -1.17 38.71 39.13
CA THR A 26 -1.12 37.25 39.02
C THR A 26 0.26 36.92 38.44
N ALA A 27 1.00 36.07 39.15
CA ALA A 27 2.28 35.54 38.70
C ALA A 27 2.08 34.72 37.42
N GLY A 28 2.00 35.42 36.29
CA GLY A 28 2.05 34.85 34.96
C GLY A 28 3.43 34.28 34.77
N GLN A 29 3.53 32.95 34.85
CA GLN A 29 4.74 32.23 34.45
C GLN A 29 5.15 32.73 33.07
N ALA A 30 6.30 33.41 33.00
CA ALA A 30 6.79 33.99 31.76
C ALA A 30 6.73 32.93 30.66
N ALA A 31 5.94 33.20 29.61
CA ALA A 31 5.75 32.25 28.53
C ALA A 31 7.13 31.92 27.95
N ALA A 32 7.55 30.65 28.09
CA ALA A 32 8.82 30.20 27.55
C ALA A 32 8.89 30.55 26.06
N LYS A 33 9.93 31.30 25.67
CA LYS A 33 10.13 31.76 24.29
C LYS A 33 10.05 30.58 23.34
N GLU A 34 9.18 30.68 22.33
CA GLU A 34 9.00 29.66 21.30
C GLU A 34 9.89 29.92 20.09
N THR A 35 10.42 28.85 19.52
CA THR A 35 11.09 28.84 18.22
C THR A 35 10.30 27.94 17.28
N VAL A 36 9.91 28.45 16.12
CA VAL A 36 9.23 27.67 15.09
C VAL A 36 10.23 26.69 14.46
N ILE A 37 9.86 25.40 14.38
CA ILE A 37 10.75 24.34 13.88
C ILE A 37 10.14 23.47 12.77
N ASN A 38 8.80 23.36 12.70
CA ASN A 38 8.08 22.56 11.72
C ASN A 38 8.66 21.15 11.46
N LYS A 39 8.98 20.41 12.52
CA LYS A 39 9.73 19.15 12.46
C LYS A 39 8.85 17.94 12.75
N GLN A 40 9.08 16.83 12.05
CA GLN A 40 8.46 15.54 12.40
C GLN A 40 9.14 14.95 13.64
N MET A 41 8.34 14.57 14.62
CA MET A 41 8.77 14.01 15.89
C MET A 41 8.09 12.67 16.11
N VAL A 42 8.70 11.82 16.93
CA VAL A 42 8.12 10.55 17.37
C VAL A 42 8.23 10.42 18.88
N THR A 43 7.15 9.97 19.53
CA THR A 43 7.14 9.71 20.97
C THR A 43 7.95 8.46 21.32
N THR A 44 8.68 8.51 22.44
CA THR A 44 9.45 7.37 22.98
C THR A 44 8.76 6.67 24.15
N ALA A 45 7.59 7.18 24.56
CA ALA A 45 6.71 6.63 25.59
C ALA A 45 5.25 7.02 25.28
N SER A 46 4.30 6.61 26.11
CA SER A 46 2.98 7.24 26.13
C SER A 46 3.07 8.59 26.84
N LEU A 47 2.56 9.66 26.23
CA LEU A 47 2.67 11.03 26.75
C LEU A 47 1.30 11.68 26.90
N ASN A 48 1.12 12.45 27.97
CA ASN A 48 0.02 13.39 28.08
C ASN A 48 0.23 14.60 27.16
N VAL A 49 -0.83 15.01 26.48
CA VAL A 49 -0.90 16.28 25.76
C VAL A 49 -1.48 17.31 26.71
N ARG A 50 -0.79 18.44 26.89
CA ARG A 50 -1.18 19.51 27.81
C ARG A 50 -1.59 20.79 27.08
N SER A 51 -2.39 21.61 27.74
CA SER A 51 -2.86 22.91 27.22
C SER A 51 -1.81 24.02 27.25
N THR A 52 -0.76 23.87 28.07
CA THR A 52 0.38 24.79 28.17
C THR A 52 1.69 24.00 28.17
N ASN A 53 2.81 24.68 27.94
CA ASN A 53 4.17 24.14 27.92
C ASN A 53 4.74 23.85 29.34
N SER A 54 3.91 23.33 30.24
CA SER A 54 4.23 23.08 31.64
C SER A 54 3.55 21.82 32.16
N THR A 55 4.18 21.14 33.13
CA THR A 55 3.58 20.00 33.82
C THR A 55 2.35 20.37 34.65
N SER A 56 2.18 21.64 34.99
CA SER A 56 0.99 22.17 35.67
C SER A 56 -0.16 22.46 34.70
N GLY A 57 0.08 22.42 33.37
CA GLY A 57 -0.95 22.63 32.36
C GLY A 57 -1.99 21.51 32.33
N LYS A 58 -3.26 21.83 32.09
CA LYS A 58 -4.36 20.86 32.01
C LYS A 58 -4.07 19.79 30.94
N VAL A 59 -4.28 18.53 31.30
CA VAL A 59 -4.21 17.42 30.34
C VAL A 59 -5.44 17.47 29.43
N ILE A 60 -5.22 17.51 28.12
CA ILE A 60 -6.28 17.60 27.09
C ILE A 60 -6.34 16.36 26.18
N GLY A 61 -5.45 15.38 26.41
CA GLY A 61 -5.42 14.10 25.70
C GLY A 61 -4.11 13.36 25.94
N TRP A 62 -3.86 12.33 25.14
CA TRP A 62 -2.62 11.55 25.18
C TRP A 62 -2.17 11.11 23.80
N LEU A 63 -0.88 10.81 23.67
CA LEU A 63 -0.25 10.13 22.54
C LEU A 63 0.29 8.79 23.02
N LYS A 64 0.12 7.73 22.23
CA LYS A 64 0.71 6.41 22.51
C LYS A 64 2.23 6.44 22.23
N ASN A 65 2.97 5.47 22.74
CA ASN A 65 4.35 5.22 22.31
C ASN A 65 4.42 5.02 20.79
N ASN A 66 5.50 5.47 20.14
CA ASN A 66 5.71 5.45 18.68
C ASN A 66 4.70 6.26 17.85
N THR A 67 4.02 7.24 18.45
CA THR A 67 3.15 8.17 17.70
C THR A 67 4.00 9.23 16.99
N LYS A 68 3.82 9.36 15.67
CA LYS A 68 4.43 10.43 14.88
C LYS A 68 3.54 11.67 14.89
N PHE A 69 4.13 12.86 15.04
CA PHE A 69 3.41 14.12 14.96
C PHE A 69 4.32 15.25 14.43
N LYS A 70 3.70 16.25 13.78
CA LYS A 70 4.41 17.44 13.30
C LYS A 70 4.47 18.47 14.43
N ALA A 71 5.66 18.65 15.01
CA ALA A 71 5.91 19.74 15.94
C ALA A 71 6.04 21.06 15.17
N ILE A 72 5.23 22.04 15.56
CA ILE A 72 5.19 23.37 14.94
C ILE A 72 6.29 24.24 15.56
N ALA A 73 6.39 24.24 16.89
CA ALA A 73 7.36 25.04 17.63
C ALA A 73 7.98 24.25 18.80
N LYS A 74 9.15 24.70 19.25
CA LYS A 74 9.84 24.25 20.47
C LYS A 74 9.99 25.42 21.42
N THR A 75 9.65 25.24 22.68
CA THR A 75 9.83 26.24 23.73
C THR A 75 11.23 26.13 24.36
N SER A 76 11.73 27.22 24.95
CA SER A 76 13.03 27.24 25.66
C SER A 76 13.11 26.23 26.81
N ASN A 77 11.98 25.92 27.45
CA ASN A 77 11.87 24.89 28.50
C ASN A 77 11.66 23.47 27.95
N ASN A 78 12.01 23.23 26.68
CA ASN A 78 12.01 21.92 26.02
C ASN A 78 10.62 21.25 25.94
N TRP A 79 9.59 22.00 25.53
CA TRP A 79 8.30 21.44 25.11
C TRP A 79 8.10 21.63 23.61
N TYR A 80 7.33 20.73 23.01
CA TYR A 80 6.94 20.83 21.61
C TYR A 80 5.46 21.14 21.49
N ARG A 81 5.15 22.22 20.76
CA ARG A 81 3.78 22.60 20.41
C ARG A 81 3.39 22.02 19.07
N PHE A 82 2.17 21.52 18.98
CA PHE A 82 1.59 20.99 17.75
C PHE A 82 0.06 21.20 17.73
N SER A 83 -0.56 21.01 16.57
CA SER A 83 -2.02 21.04 16.47
C SER A 83 -2.58 19.71 16.98
N PHE A 84 -3.42 19.79 18.02
CA PHE A 84 -4.10 18.65 18.61
C PHE A 84 -5.60 18.93 18.67
N LYS A 85 -6.40 18.17 17.91
CA LYS A 85 -7.85 18.34 17.81
C LYS A 85 -8.27 19.81 17.51
N GLY A 86 -7.51 20.48 16.63
CA GLY A 86 -7.77 21.86 16.22
C GLY A 86 -7.33 22.94 17.22
N LYS A 87 -6.70 22.57 18.35
CA LYS A 87 -6.15 23.51 19.36
C LYS A 87 -4.65 23.34 19.53
N ASN A 88 -4.01 24.30 20.20
CA ASN A 88 -2.62 24.15 20.62
C ASN A 88 -2.50 23.06 21.70
N GLY A 89 -1.68 22.05 21.44
CA GLY A 89 -1.29 21.02 22.40
C GLY A 89 0.22 21.00 22.59
N TYR A 90 0.66 20.64 23.79
CA TYR A 90 2.07 20.60 24.19
C TYR A 90 2.44 19.22 24.72
N VAL A 91 3.62 18.73 24.32
CA VAL A 91 4.23 17.50 24.86
C VAL A 91 5.66 17.77 25.32
N SER A 92 6.09 17.08 26.37
CA SER A 92 7.43 17.25 26.92
C SER A 92 8.49 16.73 25.94
N GLY A 93 9.51 17.55 25.70
CA GLY A 93 10.67 17.23 24.88
C GLY A 93 11.51 16.07 25.40
N LYS A 94 11.36 15.70 26.68
CA LYS A 94 12.04 14.55 27.30
C LYS A 94 11.66 13.21 26.68
N TYR A 95 10.46 13.10 26.12
CA TYR A 95 9.90 11.83 25.64
C TYR A 95 9.59 11.85 24.14
N VAL A 96 10.28 12.71 23.39
CA VAL A 96 10.17 12.76 21.93
C VAL A 96 11.56 12.88 21.33
N LYS A 97 11.75 12.23 20.19
CA LYS A 97 12.95 12.39 19.37
C LYS A 97 12.55 12.88 17.99
N ALA A 98 13.47 13.54 17.31
CA ALA A 98 13.30 13.80 15.89
C ALA A 98 12.97 12.48 15.20
N ALA A 99 11.91 12.47 14.39
CA ALA A 99 11.75 11.38 13.46
C ALA A 99 13.00 11.42 12.58
N THR A 100 13.83 10.38 12.64
CA THR A 100 14.81 10.16 11.59
C THR A 100 14.05 10.27 10.29
N ALA A 101 14.46 11.16 9.40
CA ALA A 101 13.95 11.14 8.04
C ALA A 101 14.08 9.68 7.60
N THR A 102 12.95 9.02 7.31
CA THR A 102 13.05 7.87 6.43
C THR A 102 13.87 8.41 5.26
N PRO A 103 15.01 7.80 4.90
CA PRO A 103 15.79 8.31 3.78
C PRO A 103 14.79 8.52 2.65
N THR A 104 14.68 9.75 2.17
CA THR A 104 13.96 10.04 0.94
C THR A 104 14.49 8.99 -0.03
N PRO A 105 13.66 8.09 -0.59
CA PRO A 105 14.20 7.12 -1.51
C PRO A 105 14.89 7.94 -2.59
N LYS A 106 16.23 7.82 -2.67
CA LYS A 106 17.02 8.25 -3.83
C LYS A 106 16.20 7.89 -5.05
N PRO A 107 16.02 8.74 -6.07
CA PRO A 107 15.26 8.41 -7.26
C PRO A 107 15.73 7.04 -7.76
N SER A 108 14.98 5.99 -7.41
CA SER A 108 15.39 4.64 -7.75
C SER A 108 15.01 4.54 -9.21
N THR A 109 15.99 4.35 -10.08
CA THR A 109 15.73 3.94 -11.45
C THR A 109 14.62 2.90 -11.42
N PRO A 110 13.47 3.13 -12.07
CA PRO A 110 12.32 2.26 -11.93
C PRO A 110 12.75 0.83 -12.22
N LYS A 111 12.64 -0.05 -11.22
CA LYS A 111 13.05 -1.44 -11.39
C LYS A 111 12.14 -2.10 -12.41
N ILE A 112 12.65 -2.35 -13.60
CA ILE A 112 11.99 -3.12 -14.64
C ILE A 112 12.48 -4.56 -14.51
N VAL A 113 11.54 -5.48 -14.33
CA VAL A 113 11.79 -6.92 -14.39
C VAL A 113 10.94 -7.45 -15.52
N GLN A 114 11.54 -8.11 -16.49
CA GLN A 114 10.82 -8.83 -17.53
C GLN A 114 11.57 -10.12 -17.85
N MET A 115 10.86 -11.24 -17.81
CA MET A 115 11.39 -12.57 -18.10
C MET A 115 10.91 -13.02 -19.47
N ASN A 116 11.74 -13.76 -20.20
CA ASN A 116 11.33 -14.40 -21.45
C ASN A 116 10.67 -15.76 -21.18
N VAL A 117 9.54 -15.74 -20.45
CA VAL A 117 8.74 -16.95 -20.23
C VAL A 117 8.15 -17.39 -21.57
N PRO A 118 8.31 -18.68 -21.97
CA PRO A 118 7.74 -19.16 -23.21
C PRO A 118 6.22 -19.02 -23.19
N LEU A 119 5.64 -18.58 -24.30
CA LEU A 119 4.19 -18.60 -24.47
C LEU A 119 3.77 -20.01 -24.90
N ILE A 120 2.74 -20.53 -24.24
CA ILE A 120 2.07 -21.77 -24.63
C ILE A 120 0.58 -21.47 -24.67
N VAL A 121 -0.05 -21.66 -25.83
CA VAL A 121 -1.50 -21.53 -25.97
C VAL A 121 -2.18 -22.83 -25.53
N GLN A 122 -3.36 -22.75 -24.92
CA GLN A 122 -4.05 -23.93 -24.38
C GLN A 122 -4.74 -24.76 -25.48
N ARG A 123 -5.30 -24.07 -26.48
CA ARG A 123 -6.05 -24.67 -27.59
C ARG A 123 -5.13 -25.21 -28.69
N PRO A 124 -5.61 -26.17 -29.50
CA PRO A 124 -6.93 -26.83 -29.42
C PRO A 124 -7.04 -27.90 -28.32
N GLN A 125 -5.92 -28.42 -27.81
CA GLN A 125 -5.90 -29.63 -26.98
C GLN A 125 -6.56 -29.48 -25.61
N LEU A 126 -6.54 -28.28 -25.02
CA LEU A 126 -7.07 -28.01 -23.69
C LEU A 126 -8.07 -26.84 -23.71
N PRO A 127 -9.32 -27.06 -24.18
CA PRO A 127 -10.31 -25.99 -24.27
C PRO A 127 -10.53 -25.24 -22.95
N THR A 128 -10.42 -25.94 -21.81
CA THR A 128 -10.60 -25.39 -20.46
C THR A 128 -9.36 -25.56 -19.57
N GLY A 129 -8.17 -25.70 -20.16
CA GLY A 129 -6.92 -25.95 -19.40
C GLY A 129 -6.03 -24.73 -19.19
N CYS A 130 -6.61 -23.55 -18.92
CA CYS A 130 -5.84 -22.33 -18.76
C CYS A 130 -4.79 -22.45 -17.63
N GLU A 131 -5.16 -23.02 -16.48
CA GLU A 131 -4.29 -23.15 -15.31
C GLU A 131 -3.08 -24.02 -15.62
N ILE A 132 -3.31 -25.23 -16.11
CA ILE A 132 -2.22 -26.18 -16.35
C ILE A 132 -1.32 -25.74 -17.51
N THR A 133 -1.87 -25.02 -18.50
CA THR A 133 -1.08 -24.42 -19.58
C THR A 133 -0.18 -23.30 -19.06
N ASN A 134 -0.68 -22.46 -18.15
CA ASN A 134 0.13 -21.44 -17.48
C ASN A 134 1.19 -22.05 -16.54
N ILE A 135 0.87 -23.13 -15.83
CA ILE A 135 1.85 -23.92 -15.08
C ILE A 135 2.92 -24.47 -16.03
N ALA A 136 2.55 -24.99 -17.21
CA ALA A 136 3.52 -25.45 -18.20
C ALA A 136 4.47 -24.33 -18.66
N MET A 137 3.97 -23.11 -18.87
CA MET A 137 4.82 -21.94 -19.19
C MET A 137 5.84 -21.67 -18.08
N MET A 138 5.39 -21.64 -16.83
CA MET A 138 6.26 -21.46 -15.66
C MET A 138 7.30 -22.58 -15.53
N LEU A 139 6.92 -23.83 -15.76
CA LEU A 139 7.82 -24.99 -15.69
C LEU A 139 8.84 -25.02 -16.83
N ARG A 140 8.44 -24.67 -18.06
CA ARG A 140 9.40 -24.56 -19.17
C ARG A 140 10.42 -23.45 -18.96
N TYR A 141 10.02 -22.34 -18.34
CA TYR A 141 10.93 -21.25 -18.02
C TYR A 141 12.07 -21.67 -17.07
N VAL A 142 11.82 -22.60 -16.15
CA VAL A 142 12.87 -23.17 -15.27
C VAL A 142 13.64 -24.32 -15.91
N GLY A 143 13.56 -24.46 -17.22
CA GLY A 143 14.29 -25.49 -17.98
C GLY A 143 13.70 -26.90 -17.87
N LYS A 144 12.46 -27.05 -17.36
CA LYS A 144 11.82 -28.38 -17.33
C LYS A 144 11.17 -28.66 -18.67
N ASN A 145 11.55 -29.79 -19.28
CA ASN A 145 10.95 -30.27 -20.52
C ASN A 145 9.57 -30.89 -20.23
N VAL A 146 8.53 -30.05 -20.20
CA VAL A 146 7.16 -30.46 -19.93
C VAL A 146 6.26 -30.24 -21.13
N ASP A 147 5.28 -31.13 -21.31
CA ASP A 147 4.20 -30.97 -22.27
C ASP A 147 2.89 -30.66 -21.54
N LYS A 148 2.08 -29.74 -22.08
CA LYS A 148 0.83 -29.29 -21.45
C LYS A 148 -0.21 -30.41 -21.36
N VAL A 149 -0.27 -31.30 -22.36
CA VAL A 149 -1.22 -32.41 -22.38
C VAL A 149 -0.81 -33.47 -21.38
N LYS A 150 0.48 -33.79 -21.29
CA LYS A 150 1.01 -34.67 -20.23
C LYS A 150 0.72 -34.12 -18.85
N LEU A 151 1.00 -32.84 -18.60
CA LEU A 151 0.70 -32.19 -17.33
C LEU A 151 -0.81 -32.22 -17.00
N ALA A 152 -1.67 -32.02 -17.99
CA ALA A 152 -3.13 -32.10 -17.81
C ALA A 152 -3.61 -33.53 -17.47
N LYS A 153 -2.98 -34.57 -18.03
CA LYS A 153 -3.26 -35.97 -17.68
C LYS A 153 -2.82 -36.33 -16.26
N GLU A 154 -1.68 -35.77 -15.81
CA GLU A 154 -1.18 -35.95 -14.44
C GLU A 154 -1.91 -35.08 -13.40
N MET A 155 -2.64 -34.06 -13.84
CA MET A 155 -3.32 -33.12 -12.96
C MET A 155 -4.46 -33.80 -12.20
N LYS A 156 -4.42 -33.69 -10.86
CA LYS A 156 -5.43 -34.25 -9.98
C LYS A 156 -6.83 -33.78 -10.39
N ARG A 157 -7.79 -34.70 -10.45
CA ARG A 157 -9.21 -34.44 -10.72
C ARG A 157 -9.99 -34.42 -9.41
N HIS A 158 -11.09 -33.66 -9.36
CA HIS A 158 -12.02 -33.69 -8.24
C HIS A 158 -13.46 -33.42 -8.69
N LYS A 159 -14.46 -33.99 -8.00
CA LYS A 159 -15.86 -33.95 -8.43
C LYS A 159 -16.46 -32.55 -8.41
N SER A 160 -16.16 -31.75 -7.39
CA SER A 160 -16.83 -30.44 -7.16
C SER A 160 -15.93 -29.34 -6.58
N ASN A 161 -14.96 -29.69 -5.74
CA ASN A 161 -14.08 -28.73 -5.08
C ASN A 161 -12.72 -28.51 -5.81
N PRO A 162 -12.47 -27.31 -6.38
CA PRO A 162 -11.24 -26.98 -7.10
C PRO A 162 -9.98 -26.90 -6.22
N ASN A 163 -10.11 -26.81 -4.90
CA ASN A 163 -8.95 -26.86 -3.98
C ASN A 163 -8.37 -28.27 -3.85
N TYR A 164 -9.10 -29.32 -4.26
CA TYR A 164 -8.66 -30.71 -4.17
C TYR A 164 -8.30 -31.33 -5.52
N GLY A 165 -8.62 -30.68 -6.64
CA GLY A 165 -8.31 -31.12 -8.00
C GLY A 165 -9.12 -30.34 -9.02
N PHE A 166 -8.79 -30.46 -10.30
CA PHE A 166 -9.53 -29.75 -11.35
C PHE A 166 -10.96 -30.30 -11.44
N VAL A 167 -11.96 -29.46 -11.63
CA VAL A 167 -13.38 -29.85 -11.71
C VAL A 167 -13.84 -29.88 -13.18
N GLY A 168 -14.50 -30.96 -13.62
CA GLY A 168 -14.96 -31.14 -15.01
C GLY A 168 -14.01 -31.94 -15.92
N ASN A 169 -13.67 -31.46 -17.12
CA ASN A 169 -12.67 -32.10 -17.97
C ASN A 169 -11.86 -31.03 -18.74
N PRO A 170 -10.53 -30.90 -18.53
CA PRO A 170 -9.73 -29.87 -19.19
C PRO A 170 -9.60 -30.06 -20.71
N PHE A 171 -9.87 -31.27 -21.20
CA PHE A 171 -9.87 -31.64 -22.62
C PHE A 171 -11.21 -31.35 -23.31
N SER A 172 -12.24 -30.91 -22.57
CA SER A 172 -13.55 -30.55 -23.12
C SER A 172 -13.88 -29.08 -22.85
N LYS A 173 -14.98 -28.61 -23.46
CA LYS A 173 -15.55 -27.27 -23.20
C LYS A 173 -16.28 -27.16 -21.86
N SER A 174 -16.43 -28.25 -21.11
CA SER A 174 -17.20 -28.32 -19.85
C SER A 174 -16.33 -28.38 -18.58
N GLY A 175 -15.01 -28.27 -18.70
CA GLY A 175 -14.12 -28.07 -17.55
C GLY A 175 -14.33 -26.72 -16.88
N TRP A 176 -14.11 -26.68 -15.56
CA TRP A 176 -14.26 -25.46 -14.78
C TRP A 176 -12.91 -24.85 -14.39
N THR A 177 -12.28 -25.35 -13.33
CA THR A 177 -11.01 -24.79 -12.82
C THR A 177 -10.33 -25.74 -11.83
N ILE A 178 -9.11 -25.40 -11.45
CA ILE A 178 -8.34 -25.94 -10.32
C ILE A 178 -7.67 -24.79 -9.58
N TYR A 179 -7.53 -24.89 -8.26
CA TYR A 179 -6.91 -23.86 -7.44
C TYR A 179 -5.51 -24.26 -6.94
N PRO A 180 -4.69 -23.28 -6.51
CA PRO A 180 -3.32 -23.51 -6.09
C PRO A 180 -3.09 -24.69 -5.14
N PRO A 181 -3.92 -24.94 -4.09
CA PRO A 181 -3.66 -26.05 -3.16
C PRO A 181 -3.54 -27.41 -3.84
N ALA A 182 -4.34 -27.68 -4.88
CA ALA A 182 -4.31 -28.95 -5.62
C ALA A 182 -3.11 -29.06 -6.59
N LEU A 183 -2.49 -27.94 -6.96
CA LEU A 183 -1.36 -27.88 -7.89
C LEU A 183 0.00 -27.89 -7.19
N VAL A 184 0.08 -27.58 -5.88
CA VAL A 184 1.35 -27.47 -5.14
C VAL A 184 2.24 -28.70 -5.33
N ASN A 185 1.68 -29.90 -5.12
CA ASN A 185 2.46 -31.14 -5.21
C ASN A 185 2.92 -31.41 -6.65
N GLN A 186 2.08 -31.11 -7.64
CA GLN A 186 2.44 -31.28 -9.04
C GLN A 186 3.55 -30.30 -9.43
N VAL A 187 3.48 -29.03 -9.03
CA VAL A 187 4.58 -28.07 -9.26
C VAL A 187 5.85 -28.55 -8.57
N LYS A 188 5.75 -28.92 -7.28
CA LYS A 188 6.89 -29.38 -6.46
C LYS A 188 7.60 -30.58 -7.10
N LYS A 189 6.86 -31.52 -7.70
CA LYS A 189 7.41 -32.68 -8.43
C LYS A 189 8.42 -32.27 -9.53
N TYR A 190 8.19 -31.14 -10.21
CA TYR A 190 9.06 -30.70 -11.31
C TYR A 190 10.15 -29.72 -10.87
N THR A 191 9.88 -28.87 -9.87
CA THR A 191 10.77 -27.77 -9.46
C THR A 191 11.51 -28.01 -8.15
N GLY A 192 11.20 -29.08 -7.40
CA GLY A 192 11.73 -29.36 -6.06
C GLY A 192 11.08 -28.52 -4.95
N SER A 193 10.58 -27.32 -5.30
CA SER A 193 9.85 -26.43 -4.39
C SER A 193 8.55 -25.94 -5.03
N ALA A 194 7.51 -25.71 -4.23
CA ALA A 194 6.29 -25.05 -4.71
C ALA A 194 5.80 -24.08 -3.64
N LYS A 195 5.24 -22.96 -4.06
CA LYS A 195 4.69 -21.95 -3.16
C LYS A 195 3.28 -21.58 -3.58
N ASN A 196 2.31 -21.98 -2.77
CA ASN A 196 0.98 -21.38 -2.80
C ASN A 196 1.09 -19.94 -2.29
N MET A 197 0.75 -18.98 -3.13
CA MET A 197 0.82 -17.54 -2.85
C MET A 197 -0.57 -16.92 -2.70
N THR A 198 -1.62 -17.74 -2.56
CA THR A 198 -2.98 -17.27 -2.36
C THR A 198 -3.05 -16.32 -1.17
N GLY A 199 -3.70 -15.16 -1.36
CA GLY A 199 -3.85 -14.14 -0.34
C GLY A 199 -2.66 -13.19 -0.19
N THR A 200 -1.58 -13.36 -0.97
CA THR A 200 -0.47 -12.41 -0.95
C THR A 200 -0.87 -11.04 -1.52
N ASN A 201 0.02 -10.05 -1.41
CA ASN A 201 -0.17 -8.72 -2.00
C ASN A 201 0.71 -8.53 -3.24
N LEU A 202 0.61 -7.37 -3.90
CA LEU A 202 1.42 -7.07 -5.09
C LEU A 202 2.93 -7.12 -4.83
N ALA A 203 3.38 -6.79 -3.61
CA ALA A 203 4.78 -6.90 -3.24
C ALA A 203 5.22 -8.38 -3.18
N GLY A 204 4.36 -9.28 -2.70
CA GLY A 204 4.60 -10.72 -2.74
C GLY A 204 4.80 -11.28 -4.16
N ILE A 205 4.01 -10.81 -5.12
CA ILE A 205 4.20 -11.11 -6.56
C ILE A 205 5.56 -10.58 -7.03
N LYS A 206 5.84 -9.28 -6.82
CA LYS A 206 7.11 -8.65 -7.22
C LYS A 206 8.33 -9.33 -6.58
N ASN A 207 8.22 -9.82 -5.36
CA ASN A 207 9.29 -10.55 -4.68
C ASN A 207 9.65 -11.87 -5.39
N GLN A 208 8.68 -12.58 -5.99
CA GLN A 208 9.00 -13.74 -6.83
C GLN A 208 9.61 -13.33 -8.16
N LEU A 209 9.05 -12.31 -8.82
CA LEU A 209 9.57 -11.81 -10.10
C LEU A 209 11.04 -11.34 -9.96
N ASN A 210 11.36 -10.69 -8.85
CA ASN A 210 12.72 -10.27 -8.49
C ASN A 210 13.70 -11.44 -8.34
N LYS A 211 13.20 -12.62 -7.94
CA LYS A 211 13.96 -13.88 -7.87
C LYS A 211 13.98 -14.62 -9.21
N LYS A 212 13.55 -13.98 -10.30
CA LYS A 212 13.36 -14.59 -11.61
C LYS A 212 12.44 -15.82 -11.53
N ARG A 213 11.35 -15.71 -10.75
CA ARG A 213 10.32 -16.74 -10.65
C ARG A 213 8.99 -16.20 -11.18
N PRO A 214 8.49 -16.70 -12.32
CA PRO A 214 7.16 -16.36 -12.81
C PRO A 214 6.08 -16.76 -11.81
N VAL A 215 4.94 -16.08 -11.87
CA VAL A 215 3.81 -16.36 -10.98
C VAL A 215 2.57 -16.62 -11.82
N VAL A 216 1.96 -17.78 -11.66
CA VAL A 216 0.65 -18.06 -12.24
C VAL A 216 -0.41 -17.50 -11.30
N ALA A 217 -1.30 -16.65 -11.81
CA ALA A 217 -2.33 -15.96 -11.03
C ALA A 217 -3.72 -16.19 -11.63
N TRP A 218 -4.72 -16.35 -10.77
CA TRP A 218 -6.11 -16.51 -11.17
C TRP A 218 -6.82 -15.16 -11.18
N VAL A 219 -7.53 -14.84 -12.24
CA VAL A 219 -8.21 -13.56 -12.44
C VAL A 219 -9.68 -13.79 -12.83
N SER A 220 -10.54 -12.80 -12.56
CA SER A 220 -11.96 -12.82 -12.92
C SER A 220 -12.37 -11.53 -13.63
N LYS A 221 -13.43 -11.60 -14.45
CA LYS A 221 -13.88 -10.56 -15.37
C LYS A 221 -12.75 -10.11 -16.30
N PHE A 222 -11.91 -11.07 -16.68
CA PHE A 222 -10.78 -10.89 -17.59
C PHE A 222 -11.10 -11.70 -18.84
N HIS A 223 -11.17 -11.04 -20.00
CA HIS A 223 -11.70 -11.63 -21.24
C HIS A 223 -13.10 -12.25 -21.10
N GLY A 224 -13.94 -11.71 -20.19
CA GLY A 224 -15.29 -12.22 -19.93
C GLY A 224 -15.36 -13.48 -19.06
N PHE A 225 -14.23 -14.07 -18.66
CA PHE A 225 -14.23 -15.28 -17.84
C PHE A 225 -14.59 -15.00 -16.37
N SER A 226 -15.35 -15.92 -15.76
CA SER A 226 -15.59 -15.94 -14.32
C SER A 226 -14.32 -16.37 -13.55
N VAL A 227 -13.56 -17.30 -14.11
CA VAL A 227 -12.25 -17.76 -13.65
C VAL A 227 -11.33 -17.93 -14.86
N HIS A 228 -10.15 -17.32 -14.83
CA HIS A 228 -9.08 -17.50 -15.82
C HIS A 228 -7.72 -17.50 -15.13
N ALA A 229 -6.69 -18.03 -15.79
CA ALA A 229 -5.32 -18.01 -15.28
C ALA A 229 -4.36 -17.36 -16.28
N ILE A 230 -3.46 -16.53 -15.77
CA ILE A 230 -2.39 -15.86 -16.54
C ILE A 230 -1.05 -16.04 -15.84
N THR A 231 0.05 -15.97 -16.59
CA THR A 231 1.41 -16.07 -16.04
C THR A 231 2.03 -14.69 -16.00
N ILE A 232 2.26 -14.16 -14.80
CA ILE A 232 2.97 -12.89 -14.61
C ILE A 232 4.46 -13.12 -14.83
N THR A 233 5.02 -12.41 -15.81
CA THR A 233 6.40 -12.57 -16.31
C THR A 233 7.31 -11.42 -15.91
N GLY A 234 6.76 -10.35 -15.32
CA GLY A 234 7.54 -9.17 -15.02
C GLY A 234 6.71 -8.01 -14.50
N TYR A 235 7.35 -6.90 -14.18
CA TYR A 235 6.71 -5.64 -13.86
C TYR A 235 7.58 -4.43 -14.23
N ASP A 236 6.92 -3.29 -14.46
CA ASP A 236 7.51 -1.96 -14.51
C ASP A 236 6.92 -1.09 -13.37
N LYS A 237 7.17 0.22 -13.38
CA LYS A 237 6.63 1.15 -12.36
C LYS A 237 5.11 0.99 -12.16
N ASN A 238 4.35 0.86 -13.25
CA ASN A 238 2.89 0.97 -13.28
C ASN A 238 2.19 -0.35 -13.64
N ASN A 239 2.88 -1.28 -14.32
CA ASN A 239 2.28 -2.44 -14.95
C ASN A 239 2.94 -3.75 -14.50
N PHE A 240 2.19 -4.84 -14.65
CA PHE A 240 2.74 -6.18 -14.79
C PHE A 240 2.84 -6.55 -16.26
N TYR A 241 3.83 -7.37 -16.59
CA TYR A 241 3.89 -8.10 -17.85
C TYR A 241 3.32 -9.51 -17.62
N TYR A 242 2.53 -10.02 -18.57
CA TYR A 242 1.94 -11.35 -18.47
C TYR A 242 1.91 -12.09 -19.82
N ASN A 243 1.90 -13.41 -19.74
CA ASN A 243 1.49 -14.29 -20.82
C ASN A 243 0.07 -14.81 -20.57
N ASP A 244 -0.70 -14.97 -21.64
CA ASP A 244 -2.05 -15.52 -21.59
C ASP A 244 -2.21 -16.69 -22.58
N SER A 245 -2.49 -17.88 -22.04
CA SER A 245 -2.69 -19.10 -22.81
C SER A 245 -3.97 -19.13 -23.63
N TRP A 246 -4.94 -18.27 -23.32
CA TRP A 246 -6.21 -18.17 -24.04
C TRP A 246 -6.09 -17.26 -25.26
N SER A 247 -5.64 -16.02 -25.06
CA SER A 247 -5.53 -15.02 -26.14
C SER A 247 -4.25 -15.14 -26.96
N GLY A 248 -3.25 -15.89 -26.48
CA GLY A 248 -1.94 -15.99 -27.15
C GLY A 248 -1.07 -14.74 -26.97
N GLN A 249 -1.38 -13.89 -25.99
CA GLN A 249 -0.57 -12.71 -25.72
C GLN A 249 0.70 -13.10 -24.94
N LYS A 250 1.87 -12.64 -25.42
CA LYS A 250 3.17 -12.80 -24.74
C LYS A 250 3.67 -11.47 -24.22
N ASN A 251 4.07 -11.40 -22.96
CA ASN A 251 4.54 -10.18 -22.28
C ASN A 251 3.61 -8.97 -22.50
N ALA A 252 2.30 -9.21 -22.59
CA ALA A 252 1.32 -8.13 -22.64
C ALA A 252 1.34 -7.36 -21.32
N ARG A 253 0.93 -6.08 -21.37
CA ARG A 253 0.95 -5.19 -20.22
C ARG A 253 -0.43 -5.09 -19.61
N ILE A 254 -0.48 -5.14 -18.28
CA ILE A 254 -1.69 -4.88 -17.50
C ILE A 254 -1.35 -3.93 -16.37
N SER A 255 -2.17 -2.89 -16.14
CA SER A 255 -1.92 -2.00 -15.01
C SER A 255 -2.00 -2.78 -13.70
N GLN A 256 -1.12 -2.46 -12.75
CA GLN A 256 -1.08 -3.15 -11.46
C GLN A 256 -2.41 -3.02 -10.70
N SER A 257 -3.11 -1.89 -10.86
CA SER A 257 -4.43 -1.64 -10.27
C SER A 257 -5.51 -2.52 -10.89
N TYR A 258 -5.57 -2.60 -12.22
CA TYR A 258 -6.55 -3.43 -12.91
C TYR A 258 -6.30 -4.92 -12.66
N PHE A 259 -5.05 -5.37 -12.71
CA PHE A 259 -4.66 -6.72 -12.29
C PHE A 259 -5.16 -7.02 -10.87
N ASN A 260 -4.87 -6.14 -9.89
CA ASN A 260 -5.27 -6.36 -8.50
C ASN A 260 -6.80 -6.43 -8.35
N THR A 261 -7.56 -5.69 -9.17
CA THR A 261 -9.02 -5.72 -9.18
C THR A 261 -9.55 -7.07 -9.68
N CYS A 262 -9.01 -7.59 -10.79
CA CYS A 262 -9.39 -8.91 -11.32
C CYS A 262 -8.93 -10.06 -10.42
N TRP A 263 -7.74 -9.96 -9.85
CA TRP A 263 -7.14 -10.94 -8.96
C TRP A 263 -7.84 -11.03 -7.60
N SER A 264 -8.28 -9.89 -7.04
CA SER A 264 -9.00 -9.86 -5.76
C SER A 264 -10.35 -10.57 -5.81
N LYS A 265 -11.00 -10.60 -6.98
CA LYS A 265 -12.24 -11.39 -7.22
C LYS A 265 -12.00 -12.90 -7.25
N GLN A 266 -10.75 -13.33 -7.32
CA GLN A 266 -10.33 -14.74 -7.25
C GLN A 266 -9.55 -15.04 -5.97
N ALA A 267 -9.95 -14.42 -4.85
CA ALA A 267 -9.31 -14.58 -3.53
C ALA A 267 -7.79 -14.35 -3.55
N LYS A 268 -7.30 -13.56 -4.51
CA LYS A 268 -5.86 -13.35 -4.76
C LYS A 268 -5.09 -14.66 -4.90
N ARG A 269 -5.66 -15.65 -5.59
CA ARG A 269 -5.02 -16.94 -5.84
C ARG A 269 -3.83 -16.81 -6.77
N ALA A 270 -2.70 -17.36 -6.34
CA ALA A 270 -1.48 -17.39 -7.12
C ALA A 270 -0.61 -18.58 -6.70
N ILE A 271 0.24 -19.04 -7.61
CA ILE A 271 1.23 -20.08 -7.35
C ILE A 271 2.54 -19.74 -8.07
N SER A 272 3.64 -20.07 -7.41
CA SER A 272 4.98 -20.06 -7.98
C SER A 272 5.75 -21.25 -7.39
N TYR A 273 7.05 -21.31 -7.59
CA TYR A 273 7.93 -22.27 -6.94
C TYR A 273 8.83 -21.59 -5.93
#